data_AF-A0A3C0FKV9-F1
#
_entry.id   AF-A0A3C0FKV9-F1
#
_cell.length_a   1.000
_cell.length_b   1.000
_cell.length_c   1.000
_cell.angle_alpha   90.00
_cell.angle_beta   90.00
_cell.angle_gamma   90.00
#
_symmetry.space_group_name_H-M   'P 1'
#
loop_
_entity.id
_entity.type
_entity.pdbx_description
1 polymer ?
#
loop_
_entity_poly.entity_id
_entity_poly.type
_entity_poly.pdbx_seq_one_letter_code
_entity_poly.pdbx_strand_id
1 'polypeptide(L)'
;MDKPVVRGVIFDCDGVLVDTETLACRVLTEQLCDYGCDMNMAKTHDLFIGGTLAMVPPKMETMFGVTLPEDWLAECYERTFVAFRNDLKPFPHLD
;
A
#
# COMPACT_ATOMS: atom_id res chain seq x y z
N MET A 1 -11.17 40.20 -3.68
CA MET A 1 -10.10 39.63 -2.84
C MET A 1 -8.97 39.24 -3.77
N ASP A 2 -7.77 39.79 -3.58
CA ASP A 2 -6.60 39.35 -4.35
C ASP A 2 -6.21 37.92 -3.95
N LYS A 3 -5.79 37.12 -4.95
CA LYS A 3 -5.27 35.77 -4.70
C LYS A 3 -3.93 35.86 -3.97
N PRO A 4 -3.65 34.91 -3.06
CA PRO A 4 -2.36 34.87 -2.36
C PRO A 4 -1.21 34.61 -3.35
N VAL A 5 -0.06 35.25 -3.10
CA VAL A 5 1.19 35.00 -3.81
C VAL A 5 1.88 33.78 -3.19
N VAL A 6 1.96 32.68 -3.95
CA VAL A 6 2.71 31.48 -3.52
C VAL A 6 4.21 31.73 -3.70
N ARG A 7 5.00 31.50 -2.64
CA ARG A 7 6.46 31.75 -2.61
C ARG A 7 7.31 30.48 -2.54
N GLY A 8 6.68 29.31 -2.41
CA GLY A 8 7.33 28.00 -2.35
C GLY A 8 6.32 26.87 -2.27
N VAL A 9 6.77 25.64 -2.55
CA VAL A 9 5.98 24.40 -2.49
C VAL A 9 6.83 23.34 -1.79
N ILE A 10 6.21 22.58 -0.88
CA ILE A 10 6.81 21.40 -0.25
C ILE A 10 6.02 20.20 -0.75
N PHE A 11 6.73 19.22 -1.30
CA PHE A 11 6.15 17.97 -1.77
C PHE A 11 6.34 16.90 -0.71
N ASP A 12 5.29 16.12 -0.49
CA ASP A 12 5.46 14.79 0.11
C ASP A 12 6.18 13.86 -0.88
N CYS A 13 6.77 12.77 -0.39
CA CYS A 13 7.44 11.79 -1.24
C CYS A 13 6.47 10.67 -1.67
N ASP A 14 5.90 9.97 -0.70
CA ASP A 14 5.12 8.77 -0.93
C ASP A 14 3.74 9.13 -1.52
N GLY A 15 3.36 8.48 -2.61
CA GLY A 15 2.10 8.77 -3.32
C GLY A 15 2.07 10.12 -4.05
N VAL A 16 3.14 10.93 -3.97
CA VAL A 16 3.26 12.23 -4.65
C VAL A 16 4.42 12.26 -5.64
N LEU A 17 5.63 11.93 -5.20
CA LEU A 17 6.82 11.88 -6.05
C LEU A 17 7.10 10.45 -6.56
N VAL A 18 6.74 9.44 -5.79
CA VAL A 18 6.99 8.04 -6.11
C VAL A 18 5.74 7.20 -5.85
N ASP A 19 5.53 6.18 -6.69
CA ASP A 19 4.37 5.29 -6.59
C ASP A 19 4.60 4.18 -5.56
N THR A 20 4.63 4.56 -4.27
CA THR A 20 4.71 3.61 -3.15
C THR A 20 3.40 2.88 -2.90
N GLU A 21 2.26 3.50 -3.19
CA GLU A 21 0.93 2.95 -2.91
C GLU A 21 0.61 1.72 -3.76
N THR A 22 0.84 1.79 -5.08
CA THR A 22 0.60 0.63 -5.97
C THR A 22 1.50 -0.54 -5.58
N LEU A 23 2.75 -0.23 -5.23
CA LEU A 23 3.75 -1.24 -4.89
C LEU A 23 3.44 -1.93 -3.55
N ALA A 24 3.04 -1.16 -2.53
CA ALA A 24 2.58 -1.70 -1.25
C ALA A 24 1.28 -2.51 -1.39
N CYS A 25 0.33 -2.04 -2.20
CA CYS A 25 -0.92 -2.76 -2.49
C CYS A 25 -0.65 -4.11 -3.17
N ARG A 26 0.32 -4.16 -4.10
CA ARG A 26 0.77 -5.39 -4.75
C ARG A 26 1.35 -6.38 -3.75
N VAL A 27 2.28 -5.93 -2.92
CA VAL A 27 2.90 -6.78 -1.88
C VAL A 27 1.85 -7.36 -0.94
N LEU A 28 0.93 -6.52 -0.44
CA LEU A 28 -0.15 -6.99 0.44
C LEU A 28 -1.04 -8.00 -0.29
N THR A 29 -1.41 -7.74 -1.55
CA THR A 29 -2.23 -8.66 -2.35
C THR A 29 -1.55 -10.03 -2.48
N GLU A 30 -0.28 -10.04 -2.87
CA GLU A 30 0.51 -11.27 -3.05
C GLU A 30 0.60 -12.06 -1.74
N GLN A 31 0.90 -11.39 -0.62
CA GLN A 31 1.00 -12.05 0.67
C GLN A 31 -0.35 -12.61 1.15
N LEU A 32 -1.46 -11.89 0.94
CA LEU A 32 -2.79 -12.40 1.30
C LEU A 32 -3.18 -13.61 0.45
N CYS A 33 -2.80 -13.62 -0.83
CA CYS A 33 -2.97 -14.79 -1.69
C CYS A 33 -2.14 -15.98 -1.20
N ASP A 34 -0.89 -15.76 -0.73
CA ASP A 34 -0.05 -16.82 -0.15
C ASP A 34 -0.71 -17.49 1.07
N TYR A 35 -1.50 -16.73 1.84
CA TYR A 35 -2.29 -17.23 2.98
C TYR A 35 -3.64 -17.84 2.58
N GLY A 36 -3.95 -17.93 1.29
CA GLY A 36 -5.16 -18.58 0.77
C GLY A 36 -6.37 -17.67 0.61
N CYS A 37 -6.22 -16.35 0.73
CA CYS A 37 -7.30 -15.41 0.43
C CYS A 37 -7.39 -15.17 -1.08
N ASP A 38 -8.58 -15.35 -1.68
CA ASP A 38 -8.82 -15.02 -3.09
C ASP A 38 -8.87 -13.49 -3.29
N MET A 39 -7.68 -12.89 -3.36
CA MET A 39 -7.45 -11.45 -3.48
C MET A 39 -6.92 -11.08 -4.87
N ASN A 40 -7.15 -9.83 -5.24
CA ASN A 40 -6.51 -9.19 -6.39
C ASN A 40 -6.31 -7.71 -6.07
N MET A 41 -5.54 -7.01 -6.90
CA MET A 41 -5.22 -5.59 -6.68
C MET A 41 -6.45 -4.72 -6.46
N ALA A 42 -7.51 -4.93 -7.24
CA ALA A 42 -8.75 -4.14 -7.11
C ALA A 42 -9.45 -4.41 -5.78
N LYS A 43 -9.61 -5.68 -5.39
CA LYS A 43 -10.19 -6.08 -4.09
C LYS A 43 -9.37 -5.52 -2.93
N THR A 44 -8.05 -5.64 -2.98
CA THR A 44 -7.14 -5.14 -1.93
C THR A 44 -7.27 -3.63 -1.81
N HIS A 45 -7.21 -2.92 -2.94
CA HIS A 45 -7.39 -1.47 -2.97
C HIS A 45 -8.74 -1.06 -2.38
N ASP A 46 -9.85 -1.63 -2.85
CA ASP A 46 -11.20 -1.27 -2.39
C ASP A 46 -11.42 -1.57 -0.90
N LEU A 47 -10.79 -2.61 -0.37
CA LEU A 47 -10.93 -3.00 1.04
C LEU A 47 -10.09 -2.15 2.00
N PHE A 48 -8.96 -1.61 1.51
CA PHE A 48 -7.92 -1.03 2.37
C PHE A 48 -7.48 0.40 2.01
N ILE A 49 -7.99 0.99 0.93
CA ILE A 49 -7.73 2.38 0.57
C ILE A 49 -8.06 3.33 1.74
N GLY A 50 -7.14 4.24 2.04
CA GLY A 50 -7.27 5.21 3.13
C GLY A 50 -7.33 4.57 4.53
N GLY A 51 -7.08 3.27 4.62
CA GLY A 51 -7.15 2.48 5.83
C GLY A 51 -5.80 2.27 6.51
N THR A 52 -5.82 1.53 7.61
CA THR A 52 -4.59 1.05 8.28
C THR A 52 -4.45 -0.45 8.12
N LEU A 53 -3.20 -0.94 8.15
CA LEU A 53 -2.90 -2.37 8.12
C LEU A 53 -3.52 -3.14 9.30
N ALA A 54 -3.86 -2.46 10.40
CA ALA A 54 -4.57 -3.05 11.53
C ALA A 54 -5.98 -3.58 11.17
N MET A 55 -6.56 -3.13 10.06
CA MET A 55 -7.86 -3.62 9.57
C MET A 55 -7.75 -4.94 8.78
N VAL A 56 -6.54 -5.35 8.39
CA VAL A 56 -6.33 -6.53 7.53
C VAL A 56 -6.70 -7.84 8.25
N PRO A 57 -6.17 -8.16 9.45
CA PRO A 57 -6.49 -9.42 10.12
C PRO A 57 -8.00 -9.66 10.33
N PRO A 58 -8.79 -8.73 10.91
CA PRO A 58 -10.21 -8.99 11.13
C PRO A 58 -11.00 -9.15 9.83
N LYS A 59 -10.58 -8.49 8.73
CA LYS A 59 -11.20 -8.68 7.41
C LYS A 59 -10.86 -10.05 6.82
N MET A 60 -9.63 -10.54 6.98
CA MET A 60 -9.24 -11.86 6.48
C MET A 60 -9.98 -12.98 7.19
N GLU A 61 -10.12 -12.87 8.52
CA GLU A 61 -10.91 -13.80 9.31
C GLU A 61 -12.38 -13.79 8.90
N THR A 62 -12.98 -12.60 8.78
CA THR A 62 -14.42 -12.45 8.48
C THR A 62 -14.77 -12.87 7.05
N MET A 63 -13.94 -12.55 6.06
CA MET A 63 -14.27 -12.74 4.64
C MET A 63 -13.80 -14.10 4.11
N PHE A 64 -12.69 -14.62 4.62
CA PHE A 64 -12.03 -15.81 4.08
C PHE A 64 -11.89 -16.94 5.12
N GLY A 65 -12.18 -16.68 6.40
CA GLY A 65 -11.94 -17.65 7.47
C GLY A 65 -10.45 -17.92 7.72
N VAL A 66 -9.58 -16.97 7.30
CA VAL A 66 -8.12 -17.10 7.41
C VAL A 66 -7.65 -16.28 8.60
N THR A 67 -7.02 -16.95 9.56
CA THR A 67 -6.27 -16.29 10.63
C THR A 67 -4.84 -16.06 10.16
N LEU A 68 -4.42 -14.80 10.12
CA LEU A 68 -3.05 -14.45 9.72
C LEU A 68 -2.03 -14.89 10.79
N PRO A 69 -0.82 -15.31 10.39
CA PRO A 69 0.29 -15.58 11.32
C PRO A 69 0.62 -14.36 12.18
N GLU A 70 1.15 -14.53 13.39
CA GLU A 70 1.48 -13.39 14.28
C GLU A 70 2.50 -12.42 13.66
N ASP A 71 3.40 -12.93 12.82
CA ASP A 71 4.48 -12.20 12.15
C ASP A 71 4.11 -11.64 10.78
N TRP A 72 2.86 -11.82 10.31
CA TRP A 72 2.40 -11.38 8.98
C TRP A 72 2.74 -9.91 8.67
N LEU A 73 2.63 -9.04 9.68
CA LEU A 73 2.86 -7.61 9.50
C LEU A 73 4.36 -7.31 9.32
N ALA A 74 5.22 -7.99 10.07
CA ALA A 74 6.67 -7.86 9.92
C ALA A 74 7.11 -8.33 8.54
N GLU A 75 6.58 -9.48 8.09
CA GLU A 75 6.80 -10.00 6.75
C GLU A 75 6.30 -9.03 5.65
N CYS A 76 5.11 -8.43 5.83
CA CYS A 76 4.57 -7.44 4.90
C CYS A 76 5.51 -6.24 4.75
N TYR A 77 6.03 -5.72 5.85
CA TYR A 77 6.99 -4.62 5.82
C TYR A 77 8.28 -5.02 5.12
N GLU A 78 8.85 -6.18 5.43
CA GLU A 78 10.08 -6.66 4.78
C GLU A 78 9.91 -6.77 3.26
N ARG A 79 8.84 -7.44 2.82
CA ARG A 79 8.50 -7.57 1.40
C ARG A 79 8.31 -6.21 0.73
N THR A 80 7.64 -5.27 1.41
CA THR A 80 7.42 -3.89 0.92
C THR A 80 8.74 -3.15 0.74
N PHE A 81 9.64 -3.19 1.72
CA PHE A 81 10.94 -2.52 1.62
C PHE A 81 11.85 -3.15 0.57
N VAL A 82 11.78 -4.47 0.37
CA VAL A 82 12.47 -5.14 -0.74
C VAL A 82 11.92 -4.65 -2.08
N ALA A 83 10.60 -4.60 -2.23
CA ALA A 83 9.96 -4.09 -3.44
C ALA A 83 10.34 -2.62 -3.69
N PHE A 84 10.33 -1.77 -2.66
CA PHE A 84 10.71 -0.37 -2.79
C PHE A 84 12.17 -0.20 -3.26
N ARG A 85 13.10 -1.00 -2.74
CA ARG A 85 14.50 -0.94 -3.17
C ARG A 85 14.71 -1.33 -4.63
N ASN A 86 13.89 -2.24 -5.15
CA ASN A 86 14.10 -2.82 -6.48
C ASN A 86 13.24 -2.17 -7.57
N ASP A 87 12.01 -1.78 -7.23
CA ASP A 87 10.96 -1.51 -8.21
C ASP A 87 10.38 -0.09 -8.11
N LEU A 88 10.74 0.69 -7.09
CA LEU A 88 10.16 2.02 -6.89
C LEU A 88 10.56 2.96 -8.02
N LYS A 89 9.58 3.63 -8.61
CA LYS A 89 9.76 4.56 -9.71
C LYS A 89 9.11 5.90 -9.39
N PRO A 90 9.73 7.01 -9.84
CA PRO A 90 9.04 8.29 -9.88
C PRO A 90 7.78 8.19 -10.74
N PHE A 91 6.78 9.03 -10.44
CA PHE A 91 5.64 9.11 -11.34
C PHE A 91 6.08 9.58 -12.75
N PRO A 92 5.45 9.06 -13.83
CA PRO A 92 5.91 9.31 -15.20
C PRO A 92 5.92 10.77 -15.66
N HIS A 93 5.25 11.67 -14.91
CA HIS A 93 5.10 13.08 -15.25
C HIS A 93 6.00 14.00 -14.41
N LEU A 94 6.94 13.42 -13.66
CA LEU A 94 7.98 14.16 -12.97
C LEU A 94 9.18 14.26 -13.91
N ASP A 95 9.43 15.49 -14.38
CA ASP A 95 10.59 15.85 -15.22
C ASP A 95 11.83 16.15 -14.37
#